data_AF-A0A2D7MCF4-F1
#
_entry.id   AF-A0A2D7MCF4-F1
#
_cell.length_a   1.000
_cell.length_b   1.000
_cell.length_c   1.000
_cell.angle_alpha   90.00
_cell.angle_beta   90.00
_cell.angle_gamma   90.00
#
_symmetry.space_group_name_H-M   'P 1'
#
loop_
_entity.id
_entity.type
_entity.pdbx_description
1 polymer ?
#
loop_
_entity_poly.entity_id
_entity_poly.type
_entity_poly.pdbx_seq_one_letter_code
_entity_poly.pdbx_strand_id
1 'polypeptide(L)'
;MDKLQPNYFTIYRPTEEVLIKIKKSKFLSYAYPVQNEEQCNRLLALLRDKHKNANHVCYAYRLKKNEKHKYSDDGEPKNTAGFPIYGQLLSKELQNTLIAVVRYFGGVKLGSGGLVQAYKQSASAAIENTQIIPLIEFCNAEVQCRIKDYDRVFHIISTFKAQILEKKISQSCELKVRVQENKFESFREHLTQLYPTKTILLLD
;
A
#
# COMPACT_ATOMS: atom_id res chain seq x y z
N MET A 1 -12.76 -4.65 24.11
CA MET A 1 -12.19 -3.38 23.62
C MET A 1 -11.27 -3.73 22.47
N ASP A 2 -11.84 -4.13 21.33
CA ASP A 2 -11.05 -4.63 20.20
C ASP A 2 -10.57 -3.45 19.35
N LYS A 3 -9.36 -2.99 19.66
CA LYS A 3 -8.58 -2.25 18.68
C LYS A 3 -8.14 -3.29 17.64
N LEU A 4 -8.95 -3.47 16.59
CA LEU A 4 -8.49 -4.07 15.33
C LEU A 4 -7.25 -3.29 14.88
N GLN A 5 -6.07 -3.79 15.23
CA GLN A 5 -4.83 -3.24 14.71
C GLN A 5 -4.77 -3.59 13.22
N PRO A 6 -4.30 -2.67 12.38
CA PRO A 6 -4.06 -3.00 10.98
C PRO A 6 -3.03 -4.13 10.90
N ASN A 7 -3.36 -5.22 10.19
CA ASN A 7 -2.43 -6.33 9.96
C ASN A 7 -1.30 -5.98 8.99
N TYR A 8 -1.41 -4.85 8.28
CA TYR A 8 -0.43 -4.39 7.31
C TYR A 8 -0.32 -2.87 7.33
N PHE A 9 0.83 -2.38 6.90
CA PHE A 9 1.11 -0.96 6.78
C PHE A 9 1.42 -0.59 5.33
N THR A 10 1.38 0.69 5.04
CA THR A 10 1.91 1.29 3.80
C THR A 10 2.64 2.58 4.15
N ILE A 11 3.15 3.29 3.16
CA ILE A 11 3.79 4.59 3.36
C ILE A 11 2.86 5.71 2.93
N TYR A 12 2.86 6.83 3.65
CA TYR A 12 1.91 7.92 3.39
C TYR A 12 2.12 8.60 2.04
N ARG A 13 3.39 8.80 1.66
CA ARG A 13 3.79 9.48 0.43
C ARG A 13 5.10 8.90 -0.10
N PRO A 14 5.42 9.12 -1.39
CA PRO A 14 6.74 8.82 -1.91
C PRO A 14 7.84 9.45 -1.05
N THR A 15 8.95 8.74 -0.87
CA THR A 15 10.14 9.32 -0.25
C THR A 15 10.80 10.29 -1.23
N GLU A 16 11.52 11.27 -0.69
CA GLU A 16 12.59 11.89 -1.46
C GLU A 16 13.69 10.86 -1.76
N GLU A 17 14.61 11.25 -2.66
CA GLU A 17 15.80 10.47 -2.97
C GLU A 17 16.69 10.34 -1.72
N VAL A 18 17.01 9.10 -1.33
CA VAL A 18 17.96 8.83 -0.23
C VAL A 18 19.25 8.25 -0.79
N LEU A 19 20.38 8.96 -0.61
CA LEU A 19 21.68 8.55 -1.12
C LEU A 19 22.55 7.89 -0.05
N ILE A 20 23.02 6.68 -0.32
CA ILE A 20 24.07 5.99 0.44
C ILE A 20 25.29 5.77 -0.44
N LYS A 21 26.49 6.01 0.10
CA LYS A 21 27.77 5.77 -0.59
C LYS A 21 28.54 4.64 0.09
N ILE A 22 28.87 3.58 -0.65
CA ILE A 22 29.64 2.43 -0.14
C ILE A 22 30.74 2.09 -1.15
N LYS A 23 32.00 2.09 -0.72
CA LYS A 23 33.17 1.78 -1.56
C LYS A 23 33.11 2.47 -2.93
N LYS A 24 32.94 3.80 -2.93
CA LYS A 24 32.76 4.68 -4.11
C LYS A 24 31.49 4.44 -4.95
N SER A 25 30.77 3.35 -4.74
CA SER A 25 29.46 3.13 -5.38
C SER A 25 28.41 4.02 -4.71
N LYS A 26 27.44 4.49 -5.48
CA LYS A 26 26.30 5.28 -5.00
C LYS A 26 25.03 4.43 -5.13
N PHE A 27 24.22 4.41 -4.07
CA PHE A 27 22.93 3.74 -4.01
C PHE A 27 21.89 4.80 -3.68
N LEU A 28 20.99 5.06 -4.62
CA LEU A 28 19.90 6.02 -4.46
C LEU A 28 18.61 5.24 -4.31
N SER A 29 18.02 5.27 -3.12
CA SER A 29 16.81 4.54 -2.81
C SER A 29 15.58 5.44 -2.82
N TYR A 30 14.47 4.82 -3.19
CA TYR A 30 13.15 5.43 -3.30
C TYR A 30 12.12 4.46 -2.76
N ALA A 31 11.12 4.96 -2.05
CA ALA A 31 9.93 4.19 -1.71
C ALA A 31 8.68 4.92 -2.22
N TYR A 32 7.72 4.17 -2.77
CA TYR A 32 6.47 4.70 -3.31
C TYR A 32 5.27 3.91 -2.78
N PRO A 33 4.19 4.58 -2.35
CA PRO A 33 2.90 3.93 -2.19
C PRO A 33 2.35 3.57 -3.59
N VAL A 34 1.87 2.34 -3.74
CA VAL A 34 1.39 1.77 -5.01
C VAL A 34 0.17 0.90 -4.78
N GLN A 35 -0.80 0.96 -5.69
CA GLN A 35 -2.06 0.22 -5.58
C GLN A 35 -2.11 -1.01 -6.49
N ASN A 36 -1.28 -1.03 -7.54
CA ASN A 36 -1.27 -2.10 -8.53
C ASN A 36 0.08 -2.17 -9.27
N GLU A 37 0.26 -3.24 -10.03
CA GLU A 37 1.49 -3.49 -10.78
C GLU A 37 1.74 -2.48 -11.90
N GLU A 38 0.67 -1.94 -12.49
CA GLU A 38 0.78 -0.92 -13.54
C GLU A 38 1.46 0.35 -13.00
N GLN A 39 1.05 0.81 -11.81
CA GLN A 39 1.73 1.90 -11.10
C GLN A 39 3.19 1.59 -10.82
N CYS A 40 3.50 0.37 -10.36
CA CYS A 40 4.89 -0.05 -10.15
C CYS A 40 5.71 0.07 -11.44
N ASN A 41 5.19 -0.45 -12.55
CA ASN A 41 5.87 -0.45 -13.84
C ASN A 41 6.10 0.98 -14.35
N ARG A 42 5.11 1.87 -14.23
CA ARG A 42 5.26 3.29 -14.59
C ARG A 42 6.34 3.98 -13.76
N LEU A 43 6.34 3.79 -12.45
CA LEU A 43 7.35 4.39 -11.56
C LEU A 43 8.76 3.86 -11.84
N LEU A 44 8.91 2.57 -12.10
CA LEU A 44 10.19 1.98 -12.48
C LEU A 44 10.69 2.49 -13.84
N ALA A 45 9.80 2.71 -14.80
CA ALA A 45 10.14 3.32 -16.09
C ALA A 45 10.62 4.76 -15.90
N LEU A 46 9.92 5.56 -15.09
CA LEU A 46 10.34 6.93 -14.74
C LEU A 46 11.72 6.96 -14.06
N LEU A 47 11.99 6.03 -13.14
CA LEU A 47 13.30 5.94 -12.50
C LEU A 47 14.42 5.56 -13.49
N ARG A 48 14.16 4.63 -14.41
CA ARG A 48 15.12 4.27 -15.47
C ARG A 48 15.39 5.45 -16.41
N ASP A 49 14.36 6.22 -16.76
CA ASP A 49 14.52 7.42 -17.58
C ASP A 49 15.24 8.55 -16.83
N LYS A 50 14.96 8.74 -15.54
CA LYS A 50 15.69 9.69 -14.69
C LYS A 50 17.17 9.30 -14.53
N HIS A 51 17.47 8.00 -14.50
CA HIS A 51 18.79 7.45 -14.21
C HIS A 51 19.36 6.61 -15.38
N LYS A 52 19.34 7.13 -16.61
CA LYS A 52 19.81 6.42 -17.82
C LYS A 52 21.22 5.86 -17.72
N ASN A 53 22.08 6.51 -16.95
CA ASN A 53 23.49 6.14 -16.77
C ASN A 53 23.74 5.22 -15.55
N ALA A 54 22.69 4.78 -14.85
CA ALA A 54 22.83 3.84 -13.75
C ALA A 54 23.15 2.43 -14.25
N ASN A 55 23.86 1.66 -13.44
CA ASN A 55 24.19 0.28 -13.77
C ASN A 55 22.99 -0.65 -13.55
N HIS A 56 22.26 -0.41 -12.45
CA HIS A 56 21.15 -1.25 -12.02
C HIS A 56 20.06 -0.39 -11.37
N VAL A 57 18.80 -0.76 -11.60
CA VAL A 57 17.60 -0.29 -10.91
C VAL A 57 16.92 -1.51 -10.31
N CYS A 58 17.48 -1.99 -9.20
CA CYS A 58 16.94 -3.12 -8.45
C CYS A 58 15.71 -2.69 -7.66
N TYR A 59 14.74 -3.57 -7.48
CA TYR A 59 13.52 -3.20 -6.78
C TYR A 59 12.83 -4.39 -6.11
N ALA A 60 11.91 -4.08 -5.20
CA ALA A 60 10.88 -5.00 -4.76
C ALA A 60 9.58 -4.24 -4.47
N TYR A 61 8.45 -4.91 -4.64
CA TYR A 61 7.16 -4.40 -4.20
C TYR A 61 6.28 -5.50 -3.63
N ARG A 62 5.33 -5.07 -2.80
CA ARG A 62 4.23 -5.88 -2.29
C ARG A 62 2.92 -5.15 -2.55
N LEU A 63 1.92 -5.88 -3.04
CA LEU A 63 0.58 -5.40 -3.31
C LEU A 63 -0.40 -6.26 -2.52
N LYS A 64 -1.27 -5.61 -1.74
CA LYS A 64 -2.28 -6.31 -0.96
C LYS A 64 -3.34 -6.92 -1.86
N LYS A 65 -3.80 -6.16 -2.87
CA LYS A 65 -4.70 -6.65 -3.91
C LYS A 65 -4.04 -7.83 -4.65
N ASN A 66 -4.68 -9.00 -4.59
CA ASN A 66 -4.20 -10.28 -5.14
C ASN A 66 -2.94 -10.87 -4.47
N GLU A 67 -2.54 -10.36 -3.29
CA GLU A 67 -1.37 -10.82 -2.53
C GLU A 67 -0.07 -10.93 -3.35
N LYS A 68 0.07 -10.05 -4.34
CA LYS A 68 1.15 -10.11 -5.31
C LYS A 68 2.40 -9.46 -4.76
N HIS A 69 3.55 -10.09 -4.98
CA HIS A 69 4.85 -9.52 -4.69
C HIS A 69 5.81 -9.81 -5.84
N LYS A 70 6.83 -8.95 -5.98
CA LYS A 70 7.90 -9.14 -6.97
C LYS A 70 9.16 -8.47 -6.46
N TYR A 71 10.30 -9.05 -6.81
CA TYR A 71 11.60 -8.40 -6.65
C TYR A 71 12.47 -8.69 -7.87
N SER A 72 13.44 -7.81 -8.11
CA SER A 72 14.36 -7.91 -9.24
C SER A 72 15.74 -7.42 -8.85
N ASP A 73 16.75 -8.21 -9.22
CA ASP A 73 18.15 -7.86 -9.08
C ASP A 73 18.67 -6.99 -10.24
N ASP A 74 17.88 -6.80 -11.32
CA ASP A 74 18.22 -5.92 -12.47
C ASP A 74 19.66 -6.09 -13.01
N GLY A 75 20.13 -7.34 -13.12
CA GLY A 75 21.49 -7.65 -13.61
C GLY A 75 22.57 -7.73 -12.53
N GLU A 76 22.26 -7.42 -11.27
CA GLU A 76 23.11 -7.80 -10.13
C GLU A 76 23.15 -9.33 -9.97
N PRO A 77 24.16 -9.88 -9.26
CA PRO A 77 24.17 -11.29 -8.92
C PRO A 77 22.87 -11.71 -8.20
N LYS A 78 22.41 -12.92 -8.50
CA LYS A 78 21.12 -13.45 -8.02
C LYS A 78 20.96 -13.30 -6.51
N ASN A 79 19.81 -12.78 -6.09
CA ASN A 79 19.40 -12.52 -4.71
C ASN A 79 20.30 -11.57 -3.92
N THR A 80 21.15 -10.78 -4.58
CA THR A 80 22.02 -9.82 -3.88
C THR A 80 21.42 -8.42 -3.76
N ALA A 81 20.31 -8.13 -4.45
CA ALA A 81 19.70 -6.80 -4.47
C ALA A 81 18.19 -6.82 -4.21
N GLY A 82 17.41 -7.41 -5.12
CA GLY A 82 15.95 -7.46 -5.04
C GLY A 82 15.45 -8.18 -3.80
N PHE A 83 16.05 -9.34 -3.47
CA PHE A 83 15.67 -10.12 -2.30
C PHE A 83 15.94 -9.37 -0.96
N PRO A 84 17.11 -8.74 -0.75
CA PRO A 84 17.35 -7.85 0.39
C PRO A 84 16.35 -6.68 0.50
N ILE A 85 16.00 -6.03 -0.62
CA ILE A 85 14.99 -4.96 -0.63
C ILE A 85 13.63 -5.51 -0.21
N TYR A 86 13.23 -6.66 -0.75
CA TYR A 86 11.99 -7.35 -0.39
C TYR A 86 11.94 -7.71 1.10
N GLY A 87 13.05 -8.17 1.66
CA GLY A 87 13.17 -8.46 3.09
C GLY A 87 12.87 -7.25 3.98
N GLN A 88 13.19 -6.03 3.54
CA GLN A 88 12.82 -4.81 4.28
C GLN A 88 11.30 -4.58 4.29
N LEU A 89 10.64 -4.76 3.15
CA LEU A 89 9.17 -4.69 3.07
C LEU A 89 8.50 -5.71 4.00
N LEU A 90 9.02 -6.93 4.06
CA LEU A 90 8.51 -7.97 4.96
C LEU A 90 8.71 -7.59 6.43
N SER A 91 9.91 -7.16 6.82
CA SER A 91 10.24 -6.83 8.21
C SER A 91 9.43 -5.69 8.80
N LYS A 92 8.86 -4.84 7.95
CA LYS A 92 8.02 -3.69 8.31
C LYS A 92 6.54 -3.92 7.99
N GLU A 93 6.18 -5.14 7.60
CA GLU A 93 4.82 -5.53 7.22
C GLU A 93 4.19 -4.60 6.16
N LEU A 94 5.04 -4.03 5.30
CA LEU A 94 4.63 -3.07 4.28
C LEU A 94 3.99 -3.79 3.09
N GLN A 95 2.79 -3.36 2.77
CA GLN A 95 2.00 -3.70 1.60
C GLN A 95 1.73 -2.43 0.79
N ASN A 96 1.25 -2.59 -0.45
CA ASN A 96 1.00 -1.48 -1.36
C ASN A 96 2.19 -0.49 -1.43
N THR A 97 3.40 -1.05 -1.45
CA THR A 97 4.66 -0.30 -1.36
C THR A 97 5.68 -0.88 -2.33
N LEU A 98 6.29 -0.01 -3.13
CA LEU A 98 7.43 -0.29 -4.01
C LEU A 98 8.67 0.36 -3.41
N ILE A 99 9.77 -0.37 -3.31
CA ILE A 99 11.10 0.19 -3.04
C ILE A 99 11.98 -0.09 -4.25
N ALA A 100 12.64 0.94 -4.76
CA ALA A 100 13.62 0.84 -5.83
C ALA A 100 14.95 1.44 -5.37
N VAL A 101 16.05 0.79 -5.75
CA VAL A 101 17.41 1.23 -5.43
C VAL A 101 18.19 1.29 -6.74
N VAL A 102 18.58 2.51 -7.10
CA VAL A 102 19.41 2.81 -8.26
C VAL A 102 20.87 2.76 -7.85
N ARG A 103 21.67 1.97 -8.54
CA ARG A 103 23.10 1.84 -8.27
C ARG A 103 23.94 2.44 -9.39
N TYR A 104 24.89 3.28 -8.99
CA TYR A 104 26.04 3.68 -9.81
C TYR A 104 27.31 3.01 -9.27
N PHE A 105 27.96 2.21 -10.10
CA PHE A 105 29.17 1.48 -9.77
C PHE A 105 30.36 2.43 -9.62
N GLY A 106 31.08 2.31 -8.50
CA GLY A 106 32.21 3.17 -8.16
C GLY A 106 33.59 2.65 -8.55
N GLY A 107 33.68 1.62 -9.39
CA GLY A 107 34.96 1.00 -9.79
C GLY A 107 35.51 -0.06 -8.83
N VAL A 108 34.93 -0.22 -7.63
CA VAL A 108 35.36 -1.22 -6.63
C VAL A 108 34.26 -2.25 -6.40
N LYS A 109 34.58 -3.53 -6.60
CA LYS A 109 33.63 -4.63 -6.35
C LYS A 109 33.34 -4.76 -4.85
N LEU A 110 32.05 -4.94 -4.51
CA LEU A 110 31.60 -5.12 -3.13
C LEU A 110 31.58 -6.60 -2.70
N GLY A 111 31.56 -7.54 -3.67
CA GLY A 111 31.25 -8.95 -3.41
C GLY A 111 29.78 -9.17 -3.04
N SER A 112 29.30 -10.41 -3.10
CA SER A 112 27.88 -10.72 -2.90
C SER A 112 27.35 -10.27 -1.53
N GLY A 113 28.11 -10.54 -0.45
CA GLY A 113 27.73 -10.11 0.90
C GLY A 113 27.69 -8.59 1.07
N GLY A 114 28.62 -7.88 0.41
CA GLY A 114 28.64 -6.41 0.42
C GLY A 114 27.47 -5.80 -0.34
N LEU A 115 27.04 -6.41 -1.45
CA LEU A 115 25.85 -6.01 -2.19
C LEU A 115 24.58 -6.20 -1.36
N VAL A 116 24.44 -7.39 -0.76
CA VAL A 116 23.29 -7.71 0.11
C VAL A 116 23.12 -6.65 1.20
N GLN A 117 24.22 -6.29 1.90
CA GLN A 117 24.14 -5.26 2.93
C GLN A 117 23.87 -3.86 2.37
N ALA A 118 24.49 -3.50 1.24
CA ALA A 118 24.26 -2.19 0.62
C ALA A 118 22.80 -1.98 0.22
N TYR A 119 22.18 -2.97 -0.43
CA TYR A 119 20.78 -2.91 -0.84
C TYR A 119 19.82 -2.95 0.36
N LYS A 120 20.11 -3.78 1.37
CA LYS A 120 19.34 -3.80 2.62
C LYS A 120 19.36 -2.44 3.32
N GLN A 121 20.54 -1.85 3.50
CA GLN A 121 20.72 -0.56 4.16
C GLN A 121 20.02 0.57 3.38
N SER A 122 20.16 0.57 2.04
CA SER A 122 19.52 1.58 1.18
C SER A 122 18.00 1.51 1.25
N ALA A 123 17.43 0.31 1.22
CA ALA A 123 16.00 0.11 1.39
C ALA A 123 15.51 0.53 2.78
N SER A 124 16.24 0.19 3.86
CA SER A 124 15.90 0.64 5.23
C SER A 124 15.88 2.17 5.30
N ALA A 125 16.89 2.82 4.75
CA ALA A 125 16.99 4.28 4.78
C ALA A 125 15.85 4.97 4.01
N ALA A 126 15.37 4.39 2.91
CA ALA A 126 14.17 4.90 2.23
C ALA A 126 12.93 4.79 3.14
N ILE A 127 12.72 3.65 3.81
CA ILE A 127 11.59 3.46 4.73
C ILE A 127 11.66 4.45 5.90
N GLU A 128 12.84 4.67 6.46
CA GLU A 128 13.06 5.59 7.59
C GLU A 128 12.80 7.07 7.22
N ASN A 129 12.87 7.41 5.92
CA ASN A 129 12.60 8.74 5.40
C ASN A 129 11.15 8.95 4.93
N THR A 130 10.23 8.06 5.32
CA THR A 130 8.79 8.26 5.11
C THR A 130 7.98 7.86 6.33
N GLN A 131 6.73 8.32 6.36
CA GLN A 131 5.80 7.97 7.42
C GLN A 131 5.10 6.67 7.08
N ILE A 132 5.32 5.65 7.91
CA ILE A 132 4.55 4.40 7.87
C ILE A 132 3.16 4.67 8.47
N ILE A 133 2.12 4.25 7.77
CA ILE A 133 0.73 4.39 8.18
C ILE A 133 -0.01 3.05 8.06
N PRO A 134 -1.07 2.83 8.84
CA PRO A 134 -1.99 1.70 8.65
C PRO A 134 -2.44 1.59 7.19
N LEU A 135 -2.38 0.39 6.60
CA LEU A 135 -3.06 0.13 5.34
C LEU A 135 -4.53 -0.14 5.65
N ILE A 136 -5.40 0.80 5.27
CA ILE A 136 -6.84 0.70 5.47
C ILE A 136 -7.50 0.58 4.09
N GLU A 137 -8.12 -0.58 3.85
CA GLU A 137 -8.92 -0.83 2.66
C GLU A 137 -10.38 -0.45 2.95
N PHE A 138 -11.02 0.13 1.95
CA PHE A 138 -12.41 0.57 2.02
C PHE A 138 -13.19 -0.05 0.89
N CYS A 139 -14.39 -0.53 1.19
CA CYS A 139 -15.37 -0.92 0.19
C CYS A 139 -16.52 0.09 0.16
N ASN A 140 -17.18 0.17 -1.00
CA ASN A 140 -18.41 0.93 -1.13
C ASN A 140 -19.59 -0.02 -0.98
N ALA A 141 -20.66 0.47 -0.36
CA ALA A 141 -21.90 -0.28 -0.20
C ALA A 141 -23.11 0.62 -0.47
N GLU A 142 -24.18 0.02 -0.96
CA GLU A 142 -25.48 0.67 -1.07
C GLU A 142 -26.37 0.23 0.09
N VAL A 143 -27.02 1.19 0.72
CA VAL A 143 -27.97 0.97 1.82
C VAL A 143 -29.28 1.62 1.45
N GLN A 144 -30.35 0.81 1.33
CA GLN A 144 -31.70 1.30 1.09
C GLN A 144 -32.59 1.12 2.31
N CYS A 145 -33.11 2.20 2.88
CA CYS A 145 -34.00 2.17 4.03
C CYS A 145 -35.25 3.03 3.84
N ARG A 146 -36.24 2.87 4.73
CA ARG A 146 -37.40 3.78 4.75
C ARG A 146 -37.00 5.09 5.41
N ILE A 147 -37.66 6.18 5.04
CA ILE A 147 -37.37 7.52 5.56
C ILE A 147 -37.46 7.56 7.10
N LYS A 148 -38.48 6.91 7.69
CA LYS A 148 -38.67 6.86 9.15
C LYS A 148 -37.55 6.13 9.92
N ASP A 149 -36.74 5.33 9.22
CA ASP A 149 -35.67 4.52 9.79
C ASP A 149 -34.29 5.16 9.56
N TYR A 150 -34.25 6.32 8.89
CA TYR A 150 -33.02 7.01 8.51
C TYR A 150 -32.12 7.32 9.70
N ASP A 151 -32.66 7.87 10.80
CA ASP A 151 -31.84 8.27 11.95
C ASP A 151 -31.12 7.08 12.60
N ARG A 152 -31.78 5.92 12.61
CA ARG A 152 -31.19 4.67 13.11
C ARG A 152 -30.09 4.16 12.18
N VAL A 153 -30.34 4.15 10.87
CA VAL A 153 -29.34 3.77 9.86
C VAL A 153 -28.14 4.72 9.90
N PHE A 154 -28.37 6.02 10.02
CA PHE A 154 -27.34 7.04 10.15
C PHE A 154 -26.50 6.85 11.42
N HIS A 155 -27.13 6.48 12.52
CA HIS A 155 -26.42 6.13 13.76
C HIS A 155 -25.47 4.94 13.55
N ILE A 156 -25.89 3.87 12.87
CA ILE A 156 -25.00 2.73 12.56
C ILE A 156 -23.84 3.17 11.65
N ILE A 157 -24.12 3.90 10.58
CA ILE A 157 -23.09 4.46 9.67
C ILE A 157 -22.04 5.23 10.47
N SER A 158 -22.49 6.07 11.40
CA SER A 158 -21.61 6.87 12.27
C SER A 158 -20.79 6.01 13.23
N THR A 159 -21.41 5.01 13.87
CA THR A 159 -20.75 4.06 14.78
C THR A 159 -19.61 3.31 14.09
N PHE A 160 -19.82 2.89 12.85
CA PHE A 160 -18.79 2.21 12.05
C PHE A 160 -17.78 3.17 11.42
N LYS A 161 -17.92 4.48 11.63
CA LYS A 161 -17.13 5.54 10.97
C LYS A 161 -17.17 5.43 9.44
N ALA A 162 -18.28 4.92 8.90
CA ALA A 162 -18.51 4.87 7.47
C ALA A 162 -18.82 6.29 6.95
N GLN A 163 -18.36 6.59 5.73
CA GLN A 163 -18.57 7.87 5.09
C GLN A 163 -19.76 7.78 4.14
N ILE A 164 -20.70 8.72 4.20
CA ILE A 164 -21.77 8.82 3.19
C ILE A 164 -21.17 9.52 1.96
N LEU A 165 -21.14 8.81 0.83
CA LEU A 165 -20.67 9.31 -0.46
C LEU A 165 -21.80 9.98 -1.26
N GLU A 166 -23.00 9.39 -1.20
CA GLU A 166 -24.18 9.87 -1.93
C GLU A 166 -25.42 9.59 -1.08
N LYS A 167 -26.41 10.50 -1.14
CA LYS A 167 -27.69 10.38 -0.45
C LYS A 167 -28.81 10.81 -1.38
N LYS A 168 -29.80 9.95 -1.60
CA LYS A 168 -31.05 10.25 -2.31
C LYS A 168 -32.23 9.98 -1.41
N ILE A 169 -33.11 10.97 -1.31
CA ILE A 169 -34.39 10.82 -0.62
C ILE A 169 -35.49 11.06 -1.65
N SER A 170 -36.37 10.08 -1.80
CA SER A 170 -37.60 10.19 -2.60
C SER A 170 -38.74 9.52 -1.85
N GLN A 171 -39.15 8.32 -2.27
CA GLN A 171 -40.10 7.45 -1.55
C GLN A 171 -39.39 6.56 -0.50
N SER A 172 -38.08 6.38 -0.66
CA SER A 172 -37.17 5.71 0.27
C SER A 172 -35.90 6.56 0.42
N CYS A 173 -35.02 6.15 1.33
CA CYS A 173 -33.68 6.70 1.45
C CYS A 173 -32.68 5.70 0.87
N GLU A 174 -31.87 6.17 -0.06
CA GLU A 174 -30.78 5.41 -0.69
C GLU A 174 -29.46 6.11 -0.37
N LEU A 175 -28.53 5.36 0.21
CA LEU A 175 -27.23 5.85 0.64
C LEU A 175 -26.15 5.03 -0.05
N LYS A 176 -25.20 5.70 -0.69
CA LYS A 176 -23.90 5.10 -0.98
C LYS A 176 -22.97 5.43 0.15
N VAL A 177 -22.41 4.41 0.77
CA VAL A 177 -21.50 4.56 1.90
C VAL A 177 -20.16 3.91 1.59
N ARG A 178 -19.09 4.46 2.16
CA ARG A 178 -17.76 3.88 2.17
C ARG A 178 -17.44 3.41 3.58
N VAL A 179 -17.13 2.14 3.74
CA VAL A 179 -16.83 1.52 5.04
C VAL A 179 -15.48 0.80 4.95
N GLN A 180 -14.79 0.68 6.07
CA GLN A 180 -13.57 -0.13 6.13
C GLN A 180 -13.92 -1.57 5.80
N GLU A 181 -13.17 -2.19 4.90
CA GLU A 181 -13.48 -3.52 4.36
C GLU A 181 -13.54 -4.58 5.46
N ASN A 182 -12.62 -4.53 6.41
CA ASN A 182 -12.59 -5.42 7.58
C ASN A 182 -13.76 -5.25 8.57
N LYS A 183 -14.56 -4.19 8.42
CA LYS A 183 -15.77 -3.93 9.22
C LYS A 183 -17.05 -4.16 8.44
N PHE A 184 -16.97 -4.43 7.14
CA PHE A 184 -18.12 -4.50 6.26
C PHE A 184 -19.14 -5.55 6.72
N GLU A 185 -18.69 -6.77 7.06
CA GLU A 185 -19.58 -7.85 7.48
C GLU A 185 -20.36 -7.49 8.75
N SER A 186 -19.68 -6.98 9.78
CA SER A 186 -20.34 -6.53 11.01
C SER A 186 -21.25 -5.32 10.77
N PHE A 187 -20.85 -4.38 9.91
CA PHE A 187 -21.69 -3.25 9.49
C PHE A 187 -22.98 -3.73 8.81
N ARG A 188 -22.87 -4.71 7.90
CA ARG A 188 -24.00 -5.36 7.21
C ARG A 188 -24.93 -6.04 8.20
N GLU A 189 -24.39 -6.80 9.16
CA GLU A 189 -25.18 -7.48 10.19
C GLU A 189 -25.98 -6.50 11.04
N HIS A 190 -25.38 -5.41 11.53
CA HIS A 190 -26.08 -4.40 12.34
C HIS A 190 -27.23 -3.74 11.56
N LEU A 191 -27.01 -3.44 10.27
CA LEU A 191 -28.06 -2.90 9.40
C LEU A 191 -29.17 -3.93 9.11
N THR A 192 -28.85 -5.22 9.05
CA THR A 192 -29.81 -6.30 8.74
C THR A 192 -30.60 -6.75 9.99
N GLN A 193 -30.05 -6.57 11.19
CA GLN A 193 -30.76 -6.86 12.44
C GLN A 193 -31.81 -5.80 12.78
N LEU A 194 -31.53 -4.53 12.49
CA LEU A 194 -32.47 -3.45 12.76
C LEU A 194 -33.69 -3.49 11.84
N TYR A 195 -33.52 -3.98 10.61
CA TYR A 195 -34.59 -4.24 9.64
C TYR A 195 -34.13 -5.32 8.66
N PRO A 196 -35.04 -6.09 8.02
CA PRO A 196 -34.77 -6.67 6.70
C PRO A 196 -34.65 -5.53 5.69
N THR A 197 -33.58 -4.74 5.82
CA THR A 197 -33.13 -3.71 4.89
C THR A 197 -32.94 -4.46 3.58
N LYS A 198 -33.87 -4.26 2.64
CA LYS A 198 -34.10 -5.19 1.52
C LYS A 198 -32.86 -5.45 0.67
N THR A 199 -31.88 -4.55 0.70
CA THR A 199 -30.70 -4.65 -0.15
C THR A 199 -29.54 -3.88 0.48
N ILE A 200 -28.52 -4.63 0.92
CA ILE A 200 -27.17 -4.11 1.15
C ILE A 200 -26.30 -4.81 0.12
N LEU A 201 -25.76 -4.06 -0.83
CA LEU A 201 -24.89 -4.59 -1.88
C LEU A 201 -23.52 -3.97 -1.73
N LEU A 202 -22.50 -4.83 -1.78
CA LEU A 202 -21.13 -4.39 -1.98
C LEU A 202 -20.98 -3.97 -3.45
N LEU A 203 -20.33 -2.84 -3.68
CA LEU A 203 -19.96 -2.38 -5.02
C LEU A 203 -18.47 -2.69 -5.23
N ASP A 204 -18.15 -3.40 -6.32
CA ASP A 204 -16.78 -3.72 -6.75
C ASP A 204 -15.99 -2.49 -7.24
#